data_AF-R7KS65-F1
#
_entry.id   AF-R7KS65-F1
#
_cell.length_a   1.000
_cell.length_b   1.000
_cell.length_c   1.000
_cell.angle_alpha   90.00
_cell.angle_beta   90.00
_cell.angle_gamma   90.00
#
_symmetry.space_group_name_H-M   'P 1'
#
loop_
_entity.id
_entity.type
_entity.pdbx_description
1 polymer ?
#
loop_
_entity_poly.entity_id
_entity_poly.type
_entity_poly.pdbx_seq_one_letter_code
_entity_poly.pdbx_strand_id
1 'polypeptide(L)'
;MKSENMEKENIITTFGLTDEQNGFVRACSPTKECELRDYSAHCETDLLAQYSTVLILNSEKMSEEGRTMLWSFYKELNMAFEETVIWLGEPMSSDNLGKTFKCFDCFDEVKDKLKKLLLDAYKCEDRAVEYSRILEKGLMVLSLIRNEPGISIKEICEKTQLNKRTVQRYIETLRTVGESIVYDRKTHGYCLEHGKSLVYGDYFNEQK
;
A
#
# COMPACT_ATOMS: atom_id res chain seq x y z
N MET A 1 -7.06 21.30 -8.54
CA MET A 1 -5.77 20.91 -7.93
C MET A 1 -5.07 19.97 -8.89
N LYS A 2 -3.91 20.33 -9.41
CA LYS A 2 -3.02 19.33 -10.01
C LYS A 2 -2.70 18.37 -8.85
N SER A 3 -3.12 17.13 -8.95
CA SER A 3 -2.50 16.07 -8.16
C SER A 3 -1.03 16.12 -8.55
N GLU A 4 -0.19 16.69 -7.69
CA GLU A 4 1.22 16.34 -7.71
C GLU A 4 1.24 14.82 -7.80
N ASN A 5 1.87 14.29 -8.85
CA ASN A 5 2.27 12.90 -8.82
C ASN A 5 3.04 12.79 -7.51
N MET A 6 2.43 12.17 -6.51
CA MET A 6 3.14 11.71 -5.35
C MET A 6 4.01 10.59 -5.92
N GLU A 7 5.15 10.97 -6.51
CA GLU A 7 6.25 10.07 -6.81
C GLU A 7 6.56 9.43 -5.46
N LYS A 8 6.07 8.19 -5.29
CA LYS A 8 6.28 7.46 -4.05
C LYS A 8 7.77 7.24 -3.93
N GLU A 9 8.37 7.85 -2.92
CA GLU A 9 9.72 7.55 -2.49
C GLU A 9 9.77 6.06 -2.14
N ASN A 10 10.61 5.30 -2.83
CA ASN A 10 10.82 3.88 -2.48
C ASN A 10 11.57 3.87 -1.16
N ILE A 11 10.93 3.40 -0.09
CA ILE A 11 11.50 3.46 1.25
C ILE A 11 12.13 2.11 1.58
N ILE A 12 13.44 2.09 1.76
CA ILE A 12 14.15 0.98 2.37
C ILE A 12 14.43 1.36 3.81
N THR A 13 13.97 0.53 4.73
CA THR A 13 14.24 0.67 6.16
C THR A 13 15.23 -0.40 6.59
N THR A 14 16.26 0.00 7.34
CA THR A 14 17.30 -0.89 7.85
C THR A 14 17.41 -0.81 9.37
N PHE A 15 17.69 -1.93 10.01
CA PHE A 15 18.00 -1.99 11.44
C PHE A 15 19.17 -2.94 11.72
N GLY A 16 20.16 -2.47 12.50
CA GLY A 16 21.29 -3.28 12.93
C GLY A 16 22.32 -3.58 11.85
N LEU A 17 22.33 -2.79 10.77
CA LEU A 17 23.34 -2.83 9.72
C LEU A 17 24.47 -1.84 10.02
N THR A 18 25.67 -2.12 9.52
CA THR A 18 26.79 -1.17 9.57
C THR A 18 26.67 -0.10 8.49
N ASP A 19 27.38 1.02 8.64
CA ASP A 19 27.43 2.08 7.63
C ASP A 19 27.87 1.55 6.25
N GLU A 20 28.82 0.61 6.21
CA GLU A 20 29.28 -0.02 4.97
C GLU A 20 28.17 -0.86 4.31
N GLN A 21 27.42 -1.62 5.11
CA GLN A 21 26.29 -2.40 4.63
C GLN A 21 25.17 -1.49 4.12
N ASN A 22 24.85 -0.42 4.85
CA ASN A 22 23.89 0.59 4.42
C ASN A 22 24.33 1.30 3.13
N GLY A 23 25.63 1.58 2.98
CA GLY A 23 26.22 2.08 1.74
C GLY A 23 26.00 1.12 0.57
N PHE A 24 26.18 -0.18 0.79
CA PHE A 24 25.92 -1.21 -0.22
C PHE A 24 24.43 -1.32 -0.59
N VAL A 25 23.53 -1.30 0.41
CA VAL A 25 22.08 -1.31 0.20
C VAL A 25 21.67 -0.13 -0.68
N ARG A 26 22.17 1.07 -0.36
CA ARG A 26 21.93 2.29 -1.15
C ARG A 26 22.41 2.14 -2.59
N ALA A 27 23.61 1.59 -2.80
CA ALA A 27 24.16 1.36 -4.14
C ALA A 27 23.39 0.30 -4.96
N CYS A 28 22.73 -0.64 -4.28
CA CYS A 28 21.89 -1.66 -4.91
C CYS A 28 20.49 -1.17 -5.26
N SER A 29 20.08 0.01 -4.80
CA SER A 29 18.75 0.54 -5.10
C SER A 29 18.58 0.75 -6.61
N PRO A 30 17.51 0.22 -7.23
CA PRO A 30 17.29 0.32 -8.66
C PRO A 30 16.81 1.72 -9.10
N THR A 31 16.42 2.61 -8.16
CA THR A 31 15.94 3.97 -8.45
C THR A 31 16.81 5.01 -7.74
N LYS A 32 16.97 6.19 -8.36
CA LYS A 32 17.74 7.30 -7.77
C LYS A 32 17.00 8.03 -6.65
N GLU A 33 15.69 7.83 -6.54
CA GLU A 33 14.76 8.47 -5.61
C GLU A 33 14.38 7.55 -4.44
N CYS A 34 15.26 6.61 -4.10
CA CYS A 34 15.06 5.72 -2.98
C CYS A 34 15.53 6.38 -1.68
N GLU A 35 14.62 6.47 -0.71
CA GLU A 35 14.95 6.89 0.65
C GLU A 35 15.44 5.66 1.44
N LEU A 36 16.63 5.77 2.02
CA LEU A 36 17.16 4.77 2.96
C LEU A 36 17.06 5.34 4.38
N ARG A 37 16.24 4.71 5.22
CA ARG A 37 16.05 5.03 6.64
C ARG A 37 16.79 4.03 7.50
N ASP A 38 17.75 4.51 8.29
CA ASP A 38 18.49 3.68 9.22
C ASP A 38 18.01 3.92 10.66
N TYR A 39 17.39 2.90 11.25
CA TYR A 39 16.90 2.93 12.63
C TYR A 39 17.84 2.25 13.62
N SER A 40 19.09 1.93 13.22
CA SER A 40 20.07 1.32 14.12
C SER A 40 20.41 2.19 15.35
N ALA A 41 20.06 3.48 15.32
CA ALA A 41 20.18 4.42 16.45
C ALA A 41 18.84 4.74 17.16
N HIS A 42 17.74 4.11 16.74
CA HIS A 42 16.36 4.45 17.15
C HIS A 42 15.68 3.27 17.88
N CYS A 43 14.41 3.47 18.25
CA CYS A 43 13.63 2.49 18.98
C CYS A 43 13.07 1.42 18.04
N GLU A 44 13.06 0.15 18.47
CA GLU A 44 12.55 -0.98 17.67
C GLU A 44 11.06 -0.83 17.32
N THR A 45 10.29 -0.09 18.13
CA THR A 45 8.88 0.21 17.84
C THR A 45 8.70 1.07 16.59
N ASP A 46 9.71 1.85 16.21
CA ASP A 46 9.63 2.74 15.04
C ASP A 46 9.59 1.92 13.74
N LEU A 47 10.09 0.68 13.77
CA LEU A 47 10.01 -0.27 12.65
C LEU A 47 8.57 -0.66 12.30
N LEU A 48 7.65 -0.56 13.26
CA LEU A 48 6.22 -0.82 13.06
C LEU A 48 5.41 0.46 12.84
N ALA A 49 5.97 1.62 13.17
CA ALA A 49 5.25 2.89 13.13
C ALA A 49 5.07 3.42 11.70
N GLN A 50 5.91 2.99 10.76
CA GLN A 50 5.91 3.48 9.39
C GLN A 50 6.02 2.33 8.39
N TYR A 51 5.35 2.50 7.25
CA TYR A 51 5.46 1.58 6.13
C TYR A 51 6.84 1.69 5.47
N SER A 52 7.42 0.54 5.13
CA SER A 52 8.57 0.44 4.21
C SER A 52 8.20 -0.42 3.02
N THR A 53 8.80 -0.14 1.87
CA THR A 53 8.73 -1.06 0.72
C THR A 53 9.55 -2.32 1.01
N VAL A 54 10.74 -2.11 1.59
CA VAL A 54 11.65 -3.16 2.01
C VAL A 54 12.13 -2.87 3.43
N LEU A 55 12.05 -3.88 4.29
CA LEU A 55 12.56 -3.84 5.65
C LEU A 55 13.70 -4.85 5.77
N ILE A 56 14.92 -4.38 6.07
CA ILE A 56 16.10 -5.23 6.24
C ILE A 56 16.53 -5.18 7.71
N LEU A 57 16.43 -6.31 8.40
CA LEU A 57 16.65 -6.38 9.84
C LEU A 57 17.78 -7.34 10.17
N ASN A 58 18.73 -6.90 10.99
CA ASN A 58 19.68 -7.78 11.63
C ASN A 58 19.17 -8.17 13.02
N SER A 59 18.60 -9.38 13.11
CA SER A 59 17.97 -9.89 14.33
C SER A 59 18.94 -10.04 15.50
N GLU A 60 20.23 -10.25 15.24
CA GLU A 60 21.24 -10.35 16.30
C GLU A 60 21.54 -9.01 16.97
N LYS A 61 21.16 -7.89 16.34
CA LYS A 61 21.29 -6.54 16.89
C LYS A 61 20.00 -6.07 17.58
N MET A 62 18.97 -6.90 17.58
CA MET A 62 17.68 -6.63 18.20
C MET A 62 17.58 -7.26 19.58
N SER A 63 16.79 -6.64 20.46
CA SER A 63 16.34 -7.22 21.71
C SER A 63 15.42 -8.43 21.45
N GLU A 64 15.27 -9.31 22.44
CA GLU A 64 14.31 -10.42 22.35
C GLU A 64 12.87 -9.92 22.32
N GLU A 65 12.59 -8.88 23.10
CA GLU A 65 11.29 -8.20 23.13
C GLU A 65 10.93 -7.60 21.76
N GLY A 66 11.89 -6.92 21.11
CA GLY A 66 11.74 -6.35 19.77
C GLY A 66 11.49 -7.40 18.70
N ARG A 67 12.26 -8.50 18.73
CA ARG A 67 12.04 -9.65 17.83
C ARG A 67 10.65 -10.25 18.02
N THR A 68 10.22 -10.43 19.27
CA THR A 68 8.89 -10.97 19.61
C THR A 68 7.76 -10.06 19.15
N MET A 69 7.91 -8.75 19.35
CA MET A 69 6.95 -7.74 18.93
C MET A 69 6.74 -7.76 17.41
N LEU A 70 7.81 -7.65 16.63
CA LEU A 70 7.75 -7.71 15.15
C LEU A 70 7.14 -9.03 14.69
N TRP A 71 7.61 -10.15 15.23
CA TRP A 71 7.11 -11.46 14.82
C TRP A 71 5.61 -11.61 15.08
N SER A 72 5.14 -11.13 16.24
CA SER A 72 3.72 -11.15 16.61
C SER A 72 2.89 -10.28 15.69
N PHE A 73 3.36 -9.07 15.36
CA PHE A 73 2.69 -8.16 14.45
C PHE A 73 2.47 -8.77 13.06
N TYR A 74 3.51 -9.27 12.40
CA TYR A 74 3.36 -9.88 11.07
C TYR A 74 2.55 -11.17 11.10
N LYS A 75 2.53 -11.87 12.25
CA LYS A 75 1.69 -13.05 12.45
C LYS A 75 0.21 -12.69 12.54
N GLU A 76 -0.13 -11.60 13.22
CA GLU A 76 -1.49 -11.06 13.25
C GLU A 76 -1.97 -10.61 11.87
N LEU A 77 -1.09 -10.03 11.06
CA LEU A 77 -1.40 -9.67 9.67
C LEU A 77 -1.70 -10.88 8.79
N ASN A 78 -1.30 -12.10 9.18
CA ASN A 78 -1.64 -13.35 8.50
C ASN A 78 -1.40 -13.29 6.98
N MET A 79 -0.20 -12.88 6.58
CA MET A 79 0.24 -12.70 5.18
C MET A 79 -0.44 -11.56 4.41
N ALA A 80 -1.26 -10.73 5.04
CA ALA A 80 -1.88 -9.55 4.44
C ALA A 80 -0.98 -8.30 4.54
N PHE A 81 0.26 -8.42 4.06
CA PHE A 81 1.20 -7.30 3.95
C PHE A 81 2.01 -7.39 2.66
N GLU A 82 2.37 -6.22 2.12
CA GLU A 82 3.08 -6.11 0.84
C GLU A 82 4.54 -5.71 1.00
N GLU A 83 4.93 -5.30 2.20
CA GLU A 83 6.32 -5.01 2.57
C GLU A 83 7.20 -6.27 2.43
N THR A 84 8.34 -6.12 1.77
CA THR A 84 9.32 -7.21 1.68
C THR A 84 10.24 -7.17 2.90
N VAL A 85 10.08 -8.14 3.79
CA VAL A 85 10.95 -8.29 4.97
C VAL A 85 12.11 -9.22 4.67
N ILE A 86 13.34 -8.69 4.79
CA ILE A 86 14.60 -9.43 4.74
C ILE A 86 15.11 -9.57 6.18
N TRP A 87 15.13 -10.80 6.69
CA TRP A 87 15.52 -11.11 8.05
C TRP A 87 16.92 -11.73 8.06
N LEU A 88 17.86 -11.11 8.77
CA LEU A 88 19.22 -11.62 8.91
C LEU A 88 19.40 -12.22 10.31
N GLY A 89 19.98 -13.42 10.38
CA GLY A 89 20.13 -14.22 11.60
C GLY A 89 18.99 -15.21 11.81
N GLU A 90 19.03 -15.96 12.91
CA GLU A 90 18.05 -17.01 13.19
C GLU A 90 16.62 -16.45 13.35
N PRO A 91 15.62 -17.02 12.65
CA PRO A 91 14.22 -16.65 12.86
C PRO A 91 13.70 -17.16 14.21
N MET A 92 12.75 -16.43 14.80
CA MET A 92 12.16 -16.78 16.11
C MET A 92 11.40 -18.12 16.09
N SER A 93 10.86 -18.53 14.95
CA SER A 93 10.16 -19.81 14.82
C SER A 93 10.20 -20.34 13.39
N SER A 94 9.93 -21.64 13.24
CA SER A 94 9.77 -22.32 11.94
C SER A 94 8.34 -22.25 11.39
N ASP A 95 7.52 -21.33 11.90
CA ASP A 95 6.16 -21.15 11.38
C ASP A 95 6.17 -20.58 9.95
N ASN A 96 4.99 -20.49 9.33
CA ASN A 96 4.89 -20.09 7.94
C ASN A 96 5.34 -18.62 7.68
N LEU A 97 5.59 -17.80 8.72
CA LEU A 97 6.20 -16.47 8.50
C LEU A 97 7.61 -16.58 7.93
N GLY A 98 8.38 -17.59 8.34
CA GLY A 98 9.71 -17.83 7.78
C GLY A 98 9.70 -18.12 6.27
N LYS A 99 8.54 -18.49 5.70
CA LYS A 99 8.35 -18.65 4.25
C LYS A 99 7.95 -17.35 3.55
N THR A 100 7.42 -16.40 4.30
CA THR A 100 6.98 -15.09 3.80
C THR A 100 8.13 -14.09 3.89
N PHE A 101 8.91 -14.15 4.97
CA PHE A 101 10.16 -13.43 5.11
C PHE A 101 11.24 -14.05 4.24
N LYS A 102 12.17 -13.21 3.79
CA LYS A 102 13.39 -13.66 3.14
C LYS A 102 14.48 -13.75 4.19
N CYS A 103 14.57 -14.92 4.83
CA CYS A 103 15.54 -15.18 5.89
C CYS A 103 16.91 -15.57 5.30
N PHE A 104 17.97 -15.01 5.86
CA PHE A 104 19.37 -15.32 5.56
C PHE A 104 20.16 -15.36 6.86
N ASP A 105 21.25 -16.12 6.91
CA ASP A 105 22.02 -16.24 8.15
C ASP A 105 22.76 -14.93 8.47
N CYS A 106 23.24 -14.23 7.43
CA CYS A 106 23.91 -12.94 7.58
C CYS A 106 23.81 -12.07 6.33
N PHE A 107 24.28 -10.83 6.43
CA PHE A 107 24.24 -9.86 5.32
C PHE A 107 25.05 -10.33 4.09
N ASP A 108 26.14 -11.08 4.29
CA ASP A 108 26.99 -11.51 3.17
C ASP A 108 26.25 -12.47 2.22
N GLU A 109 25.32 -13.29 2.73
CA GLU A 109 24.53 -14.20 1.91
C GLU A 109 23.52 -13.51 1.00
N VAL A 110 23.11 -12.28 1.38
CA VAL A 110 22.13 -11.50 0.61
C VAL A 110 22.80 -10.56 -0.39
N LYS A 111 24.09 -10.20 -0.23
CA LYS A 111 24.80 -9.22 -1.09
C LYS A 111 24.55 -9.42 -2.59
N ASP A 112 24.79 -10.63 -3.10
CA ASP A 112 24.67 -10.93 -4.53
C ASP A 112 23.21 -10.99 -5.03
N LYS A 113 22.26 -11.17 -4.11
CA LYS A 113 20.83 -11.29 -4.40
C LYS A 113 20.08 -9.98 -4.17
N LEU A 114 20.65 -9.06 -3.38
CA LEU A 114 19.97 -7.88 -2.85
C LEU A 114 19.35 -7.05 -3.96
N LYS A 115 20.10 -6.73 -5.02
CA LYS A 115 19.59 -5.95 -6.16
C LYS A 115 18.32 -6.57 -6.77
N LYS A 116 18.28 -7.89 -6.90
CA LYS A 116 17.09 -8.60 -7.42
C LYS A 116 15.94 -8.53 -6.42
N LEU A 117 16.23 -8.72 -5.13
CA LEU A 117 15.22 -8.66 -4.07
C LEU A 117 14.54 -7.28 -4.01
N LEU A 118 15.31 -6.20 -4.09
CA LEU A 118 14.79 -4.83 -4.13
C LEU A 118 13.92 -4.60 -5.38
N LEU A 119 14.38 -5.06 -6.55
CA LEU A 119 13.62 -4.93 -7.79
C LEU A 119 12.28 -5.68 -7.75
N ASP A 120 12.27 -6.88 -7.19
CA ASP A 120 11.05 -7.68 -7.06
C ASP A 120 10.07 -7.05 -6.06
N ALA A 121 10.56 -6.49 -4.95
CA ALA A 121 9.75 -5.76 -3.99
C ALA A 121 9.06 -4.55 -4.62
N TYR A 122 9.78 -3.78 -5.42
CA TYR A 122 9.24 -2.57 -6.06
C TYR A 122 8.14 -2.89 -7.07
N LYS A 123 8.27 -3.99 -7.83
CA LYS A 123 7.21 -4.47 -8.72
C LYS A 123 5.94 -4.91 -7.99
N CYS A 124 6.08 -5.43 -6.77
CA CYS A 124 4.92 -5.77 -5.95
C CYS A 124 4.20 -4.51 -5.48
N GLU A 125 4.93 -3.50 -5.02
CA GLU A 125 4.36 -2.23 -4.60
C GLU A 125 3.65 -1.51 -5.77
N ASP A 126 4.19 -1.55 -7.00
CA ASP A 126 3.53 -0.97 -8.17
C ASP A 126 2.10 -1.50 -8.36
N ARG A 127 1.86 -2.78 -8.07
CA ARG A 127 0.52 -3.38 -8.15
C ARG A 127 -0.41 -2.87 -7.06
N ALA A 128 0.10 -2.67 -5.85
CA ALA A 128 -0.65 -2.09 -4.74
C ALA A 128 -1.05 -0.65 -5.02
N VAL A 129 -0.13 0.14 -5.55
CA VAL A 129 -0.36 1.53 -5.98
C VAL A 129 -1.42 1.58 -7.06
N GLU A 130 -1.38 0.65 -8.03
CA GLU A 130 -2.41 0.56 -9.05
C GLU A 130 -3.79 0.24 -8.46
N TYR A 131 -3.86 -0.63 -7.44
CA TYR A 131 -5.09 -0.90 -6.71
C TYR A 131 -5.60 0.36 -5.96
N SER A 132 -4.72 1.08 -5.26
CA SER A 132 -5.08 2.35 -4.60
C SER A 132 -5.58 3.39 -5.60
N ARG A 133 -4.96 3.51 -6.78
CA ARG A 133 -5.43 4.38 -7.87
C ARG A 133 -6.80 3.95 -8.37
N ILE A 134 -7.04 2.65 -8.53
CA ILE A 134 -8.36 2.13 -8.90
C ILE A 134 -9.42 2.52 -7.86
N LEU A 135 -9.12 2.38 -6.57
CA LEU A 135 -10.00 2.81 -5.48
C LEU A 135 -10.24 4.32 -5.50
N GLU A 136 -9.18 5.12 -5.60
CA GLU A 136 -9.24 6.58 -5.69
C GLU A 136 -10.18 7.01 -6.84
N LYS A 137 -9.96 6.48 -8.05
CA LYS A 137 -10.79 6.81 -9.21
C LYS A 137 -12.23 6.33 -9.06
N GLY A 138 -12.45 5.16 -8.46
CA GLY A 138 -13.79 4.68 -8.11
C GLY A 138 -14.51 5.63 -7.15
N LEU A 139 -13.84 6.06 -6.07
CA LEU A 139 -14.38 6.99 -5.09
C LEU A 139 -14.61 8.39 -5.68
N MET A 140 -13.75 8.87 -6.58
CA MET A 140 -13.99 10.12 -7.31
C MET A 140 -15.28 10.04 -8.15
N VAL A 141 -15.50 8.93 -8.87
CA VAL A 141 -16.75 8.72 -9.63
C VAL A 141 -17.96 8.69 -8.70
N LEU A 142 -17.90 7.96 -7.58
CA LEU A 142 -18.97 7.94 -6.58
C LEU A 142 -19.26 9.34 -6.03
N SER A 143 -18.22 10.11 -5.70
CA SER A 143 -18.33 11.46 -5.17
C SER A 143 -19.08 12.39 -6.13
N LEU A 144 -18.77 12.31 -7.43
CA LEU A 144 -19.47 13.09 -8.46
C LEU A 144 -20.94 12.70 -8.56
N ILE A 145 -21.26 11.40 -8.57
CA ILE A 145 -22.65 10.92 -8.63
C ILE A 145 -23.45 11.33 -7.38
N ARG A 146 -22.81 11.33 -6.21
CA ARG A 146 -23.41 11.75 -4.93
C ARG A 146 -23.72 13.25 -4.91
N ASN A 147 -22.76 14.06 -5.33
CA ASN A 147 -22.83 15.52 -5.19
C ASN A 147 -23.53 16.21 -6.37
N GLU A 148 -23.62 15.56 -7.53
CA GLU A 148 -24.27 16.08 -8.74
C GLU A 148 -25.30 15.06 -9.27
N PRO A 149 -26.47 14.91 -8.61
CA PRO A 149 -27.49 13.96 -9.06
C PRO A 149 -27.95 14.24 -10.49
N GLY A 150 -27.88 13.21 -11.35
CA GLY A 150 -28.20 13.33 -12.78
C GLY A 150 -26.98 13.63 -13.66
N ILE A 151 -25.77 13.57 -13.12
CA ILE A 151 -24.54 13.76 -13.91
C ILE A 151 -24.39 12.66 -14.98
N SER A 152 -24.11 13.08 -16.22
CA SER A 152 -23.92 12.17 -17.35
C SER A 152 -22.52 11.55 -17.33
N ILE A 153 -22.35 10.40 -18.03
CA ILE A 153 -21.01 9.79 -18.19
C ILE A 153 -20.05 10.77 -18.89
N LYS A 154 -20.55 11.59 -19.81
CA LYS A 154 -19.71 12.57 -20.52
C LYS A 154 -19.11 13.57 -19.54
N GLU A 155 -19.92 14.14 -18.65
CA GLU A 155 -19.47 15.08 -17.62
C GLU A 155 -18.50 14.41 -16.63
N ILE A 156 -18.77 13.16 -16.23
CA ILE A 156 -17.83 12.40 -15.38
C ILE A 156 -16.48 12.23 -16.10
N CYS A 157 -16.48 11.86 -17.39
CA CYS A 157 -15.25 11.70 -18.17
C CYS A 157 -14.46 13.02 -18.25
N GLU A 158 -15.15 14.14 -18.48
CA GLU A 158 -14.52 15.47 -18.54
C GLU A 158 -13.89 15.87 -17.20
N LYS A 159 -14.59 15.63 -16.08
CA LYS A 159 -14.11 15.99 -14.74
C LYS A 159 -13.00 15.08 -14.21
N THR A 160 -12.99 13.81 -14.61
CA THR A 160 -12.05 12.80 -14.09
C THR A 160 -10.92 12.46 -15.06
N GLN A 161 -11.01 12.89 -16.33
CA GLN A 161 -10.14 12.47 -17.43
C GLN A 161 -10.13 10.95 -17.68
N LEU A 162 -11.15 10.23 -17.18
CA LEU A 162 -11.33 8.80 -17.42
C LEU A 162 -12.06 8.58 -18.74
N ASN A 163 -11.81 7.44 -19.37
CA ASN A 163 -12.60 7.03 -20.54
C ASN A 163 -13.98 6.46 -20.12
N LYS A 164 -14.94 6.52 -21.05
CA LYS A 164 -16.31 6.05 -20.85
C LYS A 164 -16.41 4.63 -20.30
N ARG A 165 -15.60 3.70 -20.82
CA ARG A 165 -15.64 2.29 -20.40
C ARG A 165 -15.14 2.11 -18.96
N THR A 166 -14.12 2.87 -18.58
CA THR A 166 -13.61 2.89 -17.20
C THR A 166 -14.65 3.44 -16.23
N VAL A 167 -15.32 4.55 -16.57
CA VAL A 167 -16.40 5.11 -15.75
C VAL A 167 -17.53 4.10 -15.56
N GLN A 168 -17.99 3.46 -16.64
CA GLN A 168 -19.02 2.43 -16.55
C GLN A 168 -18.60 1.26 -15.66
N ARG A 169 -17.37 0.78 -15.80
CA ARG A 169 -16.83 -0.29 -14.95
C ARG A 169 -16.85 0.11 -13.47
N TYR A 170 -16.42 1.32 -13.13
CA TYR A 170 -16.44 1.79 -11.75
C TYR A 170 -17.85 1.91 -11.19
N ILE A 171 -18.83 2.39 -11.98
CA ILE A 171 -20.23 2.41 -11.57
C ILE A 171 -20.73 1.00 -11.22
N GLU A 172 -20.45 0.00 -12.07
CA GLU A 172 -20.85 -1.39 -11.79
C GLU A 172 -20.11 -2.01 -10.58
N THR A 173 -18.82 -1.69 -10.40
CA THR A 173 -18.08 -2.10 -9.21
C THR A 173 -18.68 -1.50 -7.94
N LEU A 174 -19.00 -0.20 -7.94
CA LEU A 174 -19.62 0.47 -6.79
C LEU A 174 -20.99 -0.13 -6.45
N ARG A 175 -21.81 -0.43 -7.47
CA ARG A 175 -23.07 -1.17 -7.28
C ARG A 175 -22.86 -2.53 -6.64
N THR A 176 -21.82 -3.25 -7.07
CA THR A 176 -21.47 -4.56 -6.50
C THR A 176 -21.07 -4.45 -5.02
N VAL A 177 -20.43 -3.35 -4.63
CA VAL A 177 -20.08 -3.04 -3.24
C VAL A 177 -21.31 -2.65 -2.40
N GLY A 178 -22.46 -2.40 -3.03
CA GLY A 178 -23.72 -2.09 -2.36
C GLY A 178 -24.18 -0.64 -2.49
N GLU A 179 -23.51 0.18 -3.30
CA GLU A 179 -24.00 1.53 -3.60
C GLU A 179 -25.25 1.49 -4.48
N SER A 180 -26.34 2.10 -4.02
CA SER A 180 -27.60 2.19 -4.78
C SER A 180 -27.54 3.24 -5.90
N ILE A 181 -26.60 3.09 -6.84
CA ILE A 181 -26.48 3.99 -7.99
C ILE A 181 -27.51 3.63 -9.06
N VAL A 182 -28.35 4.57 -9.45
CA VAL A 182 -29.37 4.38 -10.50
C VAL A 182 -29.12 5.31 -11.68
N TYR A 183 -29.58 4.89 -12.87
CA TYR A 183 -29.56 5.72 -14.07
C TYR A 183 -30.93 6.35 -14.27
N ASP A 184 -31.00 7.67 -14.18
CA ASP A 184 -32.21 8.44 -14.44
C ASP A 184 -32.35 8.76 -15.92
N ARG A 185 -33.42 8.25 -16.53
CA ARG A 185 -33.71 8.43 -17.95
C ARG A 185 -34.17 9.86 -18.29
N LYS A 186 -34.62 10.65 -17.31
CA LYS A 186 -35.05 12.04 -17.53
C LYS A 186 -33.86 12.97 -17.68
N THR A 187 -32.88 12.82 -16.81
CA THR A 187 -31.62 13.58 -16.83
C THR A 187 -30.57 12.98 -17.75
N HIS A 188 -30.77 11.74 -18.21
CA HIS A 188 -29.78 10.95 -18.95
C HIS A 188 -28.46 10.79 -18.18
N GLY A 189 -28.54 10.68 -16.86
CA GLY A 189 -27.38 10.62 -15.97
C GLY A 189 -27.59 9.71 -14.77
N TYR A 190 -26.63 9.74 -13.85
CA TYR A 190 -26.58 8.86 -12.69
C TYR A 190 -26.82 9.62 -11.39
N CYS A 191 -27.46 8.97 -10.43
CA CYS A 191 -27.63 9.47 -9.07
C CYS A 191 -27.66 8.33 -8.07
N LEU A 192 -27.57 8.64 -6.78
CA LEU A 192 -27.82 7.69 -5.71
C LEU A 192 -29.31 7.60 -5.43
N GLU A 193 -29.81 6.39 -5.23
CA GLU A 193 -31.16 6.14 -4.75
C GLU A 193 -31.31 6.77 -3.35
N HIS A 194 -32.27 7.68 -3.21
CA HIS A 194 -32.46 8.51 -2.01
C HIS A 194 -31.32 9.50 -1.70
N GLY A 195 -30.35 9.68 -2.59
CA GLY A 195 -29.23 10.62 -2.40
C GLY A 195 -28.22 10.19 -1.32
N LYS A 196 -28.26 8.94 -0.86
CA LYS A 196 -27.42 8.42 0.23
C LYS A 196 -26.38 7.45 -0.30
N SER A 197 -25.17 7.53 0.23
CA SER A 197 -24.09 6.58 -0.04
C SER A 197 -23.78 5.72 1.18
N LEU A 198 -23.57 4.44 0.93
CA LEU A 198 -23.11 3.48 1.93
C LEU A 198 -21.66 3.77 2.35
N VAL A 199 -20.79 3.99 1.37
CA VAL A 199 -19.35 4.22 1.54
C VAL A 199 -19.07 5.54 2.28
N TYR A 200 -19.87 6.58 2.03
CA TYR A 200 -19.79 7.84 2.79
C TYR A 200 -20.52 7.79 4.15
N GLY A 201 -21.15 6.67 4.47
CA GLY A 201 -21.81 6.45 5.76
C GLY A 201 -23.09 7.25 5.98
N ASP A 202 -23.73 7.74 4.92
CA ASP A 202 -24.94 8.56 5.01
C ASP A 202 -26.10 7.81 5.71
N TYR A 203 -26.11 6.47 5.63
CA TYR A 203 -27.08 5.62 6.31
C TYR A 203 -26.85 5.43 7.81
N PHE A 204 -25.64 5.70 8.30
CA PHE A 204 -25.27 5.53 9.71
C PHE A 204 -25.34 6.83 10.51
N ASN A 205 -25.32 7.97 9.82
CA ASN A 205 -25.30 9.29 10.44
C ASN A 205 -26.69 9.83 10.84
N GLU A 206 -27.78 9.11 10.53
CA GLU A 206 -29.16 9.50 10.87
C GLU A 206 -29.60 9.09 12.30
N GLN A 207 -28.71 8.50 13.11
CA GLN A 207 -29.00 8.11 14.50
C GLN A 207 -28.43 9.08 15.57
N LYS A 208 -28.18 10.34 15.23
CA LYS A 208 -27.84 11.39 16.21
C LYS A 208 -28.90 12.48 16.28
#